data_AF-A0A2I1F955-F1
#
_entry.id   AF-A0A2I1F955-F1
#
_cell.length_a   1.000
_cell.length_b   1.000
_cell.length_c   1.000
_cell.angle_alpha   90.00
_cell.angle_beta   90.00
_cell.angle_gamma   90.00
#
_symmetry.space_group_name_H-M   'P 1'
#
loop_
_entity.id
_entity.type
_entity.pdbx_description
1 polymer ?
#
loop_
_entity_poly.entity_id
_entity_poly.type
_entity_poly.pdbx_seq_one_letter_code
_entity_poly.pdbx_strand_id
1 'polypeptide(L)' 'GCFTSCDIGYLYRIDRDLDANIYRQILDEDFMKTLQYYELNISDIVFQQDNDLNETYRYIY' A
#
# COMPACT_ATOMS: atom_id res chain seq x y z
N GLY A 1 -1.88 -5.54 3.83
CA GLY A 1 -1.34 -6.11 2.57
C GLY A 1 -2.22 -5.68 1.41
N CYS A 2 -1.83 -5.98 0.18
CA CYS A 2 -2.59 -5.61 -1.01
C CYS A 2 -2.84 -6.83 -1.92
N PHE A 3 -3.76 -6.70 -2.87
CA PHE A 3 -4.02 -7.68 -3.91
C PHE A 3 -4.41 -6.96 -5.21
N THR A 4 -4.29 -7.65 -6.33
CA THR A 4 -4.65 -7.13 -7.65
C THR A 4 -5.61 -8.09 -8.35
N SER A 5 -6.00 -7.77 -9.58
CA SER A 5 -6.73 -8.73 -10.43
C SER A 5 -5.89 -9.95 -10.82
N CYS A 6 -4.55 -9.90 -10.65
CA CYS A 6 -3.67 -11.03 -10.93
C CYS A 6 -3.73 -12.07 -9.80
N ASP A 7 -3.45 -11.66 -8.56
CA ASP A 7 -3.64 -12.45 -7.33
C ASP A 7 -3.26 -11.59 -6.08
N ILE A 8 -3.09 -12.25 -4.93
CA ILE A 8 -2.58 -11.72 -3.67
C ILE A 8 -1.16 -11.13 -3.83
N GLY A 9 -0.98 -9.90 -3.36
CA GLY A 9 0.32 -9.24 -3.28
C GLY A 9 1.05 -9.46 -1.96
N TYR A 10 2.03 -8.61 -1.68
CA TYR A 10 2.81 -8.67 -0.44
C TYR A 10 1.95 -8.30 0.78
N LEU A 11 2.25 -8.98 1.89
CA LEU A 11 1.63 -8.82 3.19
C LEU A 11 2.63 -8.26 4.20
N TYR A 12 2.25 -7.16 4.84
CA TYR A 12 2.98 -6.57 5.95
C TYR A 12 2.25 -6.85 7.26
N ARG A 13 2.98 -7.32 8.28
CA ARG A 13 2.45 -7.50 9.63
C ARG A 13 2.70 -6.22 10.45
N ILE A 14 1.61 -5.61 10.90
CA ILE A 14 1.66 -4.42 11.73
C ILE A 14 1.71 -4.87 13.20
N ASP A 15 2.88 -4.73 13.83
CA ASP A 15 3.15 -5.16 15.22
C ASP A 15 2.87 -4.07 16.28
N ARG A 16 2.57 -2.85 15.84
CA ARG A 16 2.30 -1.65 16.67
C ARG A 16 1.22 -0.79 16.01
N ASP A 17 0.72 0.26 16.66
CA ASP A 17 -0.26 1.14 16.02
C ASP A 17 0.24 1.66 14.66
N LEU A 18 -0.65 1.64 13.68
CA LEU A 18 -0.33 2.10 12.34
C LEU A 18 -0.17 3.64 12.39
N ASP A 19 0.99 4.14 12.03
CA ASP A 19 1.22 5.58 11.84
C ASP A 19 1.57 5.88 10.38
N ALA A 20 1.70 7.15 10.03
CA ALA A 20 1.97 7.57 8.67
C ALA A 20 3.33 7.14 8.13
N ASN A 21 4.32 6.96 8.99
CA ASN A 21 5.64 6.49 8.56
C ASN A 21 5.57 5.00 8.21
N ILE A 22 4.90 4.21 9.04
CA ILE A 22 4.66 2.78 8.77
C ILE A 22 3.83 2.63 7.51
N TYR A 23 2.76 3.42 7.36
CA TYR A 23 1.92 3.33 6.17
C TYR A 23 2.68 3.70 4.89
N ARG A 24 3.47 4.78 4.90
CA ARG A 24 4.38 5.12 3.78
C ARG A 24 5.36 3.99 3.47
N GLN A 25 5.94 3.36 4.50
CA GLN A 25 6.83 2.22 4.31
C GLN A 25 6.12 1.04 3.63
N ILE A 26 4.87 0.74 4.03
CA ILE A 26 4.07 -0.32 3.39
C ILE A 26 3.81 0.01 1.90
N LEU A 27 3.55 1.28 1.57
CA LEU A 27 3.37 1.71 0.18
C LEU A 27 4.67 1.60 -0.62
N ASP A 28 5.77 2.17 -0.12
CA ASP A 28 7.05 2.22 -0.81
C ASP A 28 7.69 0.83 -0.97
N GLU A 29 7.42 -0.09 -0.04
CA GLU A 29 7.97 -1.43 -0.06
C GLU A 29 6.97 -2.47 -0.60
N ASP A 30 5.97 -2.84 0.20
CA ASP A 30 5.13 -4.00 -0.11
C ASP A 30 4.23 -3.77 -1.33
N PHE A 31 3.64 -2.58 -1.45
CA PHE A 31 2.81 -2.26 -2.61
C PHE A 31 3.65 -2.12 -3.89
N MET A 32 4.74 -1.34 -3.87
CA MET A 32 5.60 -1.21 -5.06
C MET A 32 6.26 -2.53 -5.48
N LYS A 33 6.68 -3.39 -4.53
CA LYS A 33 7.17 -4.74 -4.83
C LYS A 33 6.08 -5.63 -5.44
N THR A 34 4.82 -5.48 -5.02
CA THR A 34 3.68 -6.18 -5.64
C THR A 34 3.52 -5.77 -7.10
N LEU A 35 3.57 -4.47 -7.40
CA LEU A 35 3.48 -3.98 -8.77
C LEU A 35 4.64 -4.50 -9.62
N GLN A 36 5.87 -4.47 -9.09
CA GLN A 36 7.03 -5.01 -9.78
C GLN A 36 6.91 -6.52 -10.03
N TYR A 37 6.43 -7.29 -9.06
CA TYR A 37 6.27 -8.74 -9.16
C TYR A 37 5.29 -9.15 -10.27
N TYR A 38 4.18 -8.42 -10.39
CA TYR A 38 3.18 -8.65 -11.45
C TYR A 38 3.43 -7.84 -12.73
N GLU A 39 4.57 -7.14 -12.82
CA GLU A 39 4.93 -6.26 -13.95
C GLU A 39 3.84 -5.19 -14.28
N LEU A 40 3.15 -4.70 -13.25
CA LEU A 40 2.10 -3.68 -13.38
C LEU A 40 2.72 -2.27 -13.44
N ASN A 41 2.32 -1.50 -14.44
CA ASN A 41 2.73 -0.10 -14.56
C ASN A 41 1.85 0.79 -13.67
N ILE A 42 2.49 1.66 -12.88
CA ILE A 42 1.80 2.61 -12.00
C ILE A 42 0.85 3.55 -12.75
N SER A 43 1.11 3.81 -14.04
CA SER A 43 0.26 4.66 -14.89
C SER A 43 -1.04 3.98 -15.32
N ASP A 44 -1.10 2.65 -15.23
CA ASP A 44 -2.21 1.83 -15.76
C ASP A 44 -3.03 1.18 -14.65
N ILE A 45 -2.80 1.56 -13.39
CA ILE A 45 -3.52 1.04 -12.22
C ILE A 45 -4.29 2.14 -11.50
N VAL A 46 -5.32 1.72 -10.77
CA VAL A 46 -5.99 2.55 -9.77
C VAL A 46 -5.63 2.03 -8.39
N PHE A 47 -5.05 2.89 -7.56
CA PHE A 47 -4.79 2.58 -6.16
C PHE A 47 -6.06 2.78 -5.33
N GLN A 48 -6.46 1.78 -4.56
CA GLN A 48 -7.65 1.81 -3.70
C GLN A 48 -7.26 1.53 -2.24
N GLN A 49 -7.74 2.37 -1.33
CA GLN A 49 -7.73 2.19 0.12
C GLN A 49 -9.06 2.67 0.71
N ASP A 50 -9.32 2.41 2.00
CA ASP A 50 -10.47 2.99 2.68
C ASP A 50 -10.25 4.48 2.99
N ASN A 51 -11.31 5.17 3.42
CA ASN A 51 -11.26 6.59 3.77
C ASN A 51 -11.01 6.78 5.28
N ASP A 52 -10.16 5.96 5.89
CA ASP A 52 -9.83 6.09 7.30
C ASP A 52 -8.94 7.33 7.52
N LEU A 53 -9.61 8.49 7.61
CA LEU A 53 -9.01 9.81 7.78
C LEU A 53 -8.58 10.03 9.23
N ASN A 54 -7.59 9.27 9.70
CA ASN A 54 -6.82 9.71 10.85
C ASN A 54 -5.94 10.90 10.42
N GLU A 55 -5.89 11.96 11.26
CA GLU A 55 -5.06 13.17 11.06
C GLU A 55 -3.61 12.82 10.66
N THR A 56 -3.12 11.70 11.17
CA THR A 56 -1.81 11.13 10.87
C THR A 56 -1.59 10.86 9.37
N TYR A 57 -2.56 10.30 8.65
CA TYR A 57 -2.39 9.86 7.24
C TYR A 57 -2.69 10.96 6.21
N ARG A 58 -3.17 12.12 6.66
CA ARG A 58 -3.60 13.24 5.79
C ARG A 58 -2.48 13.79 4.90
N TYR A 59 -1.22 13.59 5.29
CA TYR A 59 -0.02 14.05 4.58
C TYR A 59 0.65 12.98 3.71
N ILE A 60 0.01 11.82 3.52
CA ILE A 60 0.56 10.71 2.70
C ILE A 60 0.16 10.86 1.22
N TYR A 61 -0.72 11.81 0.91
CA TYR A 61 -1.13 12.16 -0.46
C TYR A 61 -0.40 13.40 -0.98
#